data_AF-A0A973LAW0-F1
#
_entry.id   AF-A0A973LAW0-F1
#
_cell.length_a   1.000
_cell.length_b   1.000
_cell.length_c   1.000
_cell.angle_alpha   90.00
_cell.angle_beta   90.00
_cell.angle_gamma   90.00
#
_symmetry.space_group_name_H-M   'P 1'
#
loop_
_entity.id
_entity.type
_entity.pdbx_description
1 polymer ?
#
loop_
_entity_poly.entity_id
_entity_poly.type
_entity_poly.pdbx_seq_one_letter_code
_entity_poly.pdbx_strand_id
1 'polypeptide(L)' 'ALVTAKVQPGAQADKWYLVTDAGTKYALTDTQDRGALGYGNAGAVPLPPPALGLLPTGPALDEADAQKPVALPGG' A
#
# COMPACT_ATOMS: atom_id res chain seq x y z
N ALA A 1 2.18 -8.48 2.83
CA ALA A 1 0.75 -8.83 2.70
C ALA A 1 -0.04 -7.63 2.15
N LEU A 2 -1.02 -7.87 1.27
CA LEU A 2 -1.91 -6.83 0.75
C LEU A 2 -3.08 -6.60 1.72
N VAL A 3 -3.28 -5.36 2.15
CA VAL A 3 -4.34 -4.96 3.07
C VAL A 3 -5.19 -3.85 2.49
N THR A 4 -6.41 -3.71 2.99
CA THR A 4 -7.31 -2.64 2.59
C THR A 4 -8.05 -2.08 3.78
N ALA A 5 -8.33 -0.77 3.76
CA ALA A 5 -9.00 -0.11 4.88
C ALA A 5 -10.49 -0.46 4.86
N LYS A 6 -10.93 -1.25 5.85
CA LYS A 6 -12.35 -1.53 6.05
C LYS A 6 -12.96 -0.44 6.93
N VAL A 7 -13.42 0.64 6.32
CA VAL A 7 -14.01 1.79 7.03
C VAL A 7 -15.37 1.41 7.66
N GLN A 8 -16.16 0.57 6.97
CA GLN A 8 -17.46 0.06 7.45
C GLN A 8 -17.74 -1.36 6.92
N PRO A 9 -18.53 -2.19 7.63
CA PRO A 9 -19.05 -3.45 7.08
C PRO A 9 -19.90 -3.16 5.82
N GLY A 10 -19.47 -3.67 4.67
CA GLY A 10 -20.17 -3.47 3.38
C GLY A 10 -19.67 -2.29 2.54
N ALA A 11 -18.79 -1.43 3.07
CA ALA A 11 -18.13 -0.42 2.25
C ALA A 11 -17.05 -1.05 1.37
N GLN A 12 -17.07 -0.75 0.07
CA GLN A 12 -15.94 -1.02 -0.81
C GLN A 12 -14.77 -0.16 -0.34
N ALA A 13 -13.61 -0.78 -0.27
CA ALA A 13 -12.42 -0.10 0.19
C ALA A 13 -11.68 0.49 -1.03
N ASP A 14 -11.69 1.82 -1.13
CA ASP A 14 -11.09 2.56 -2.24
C ASP A 14 -9.58 2.71 -2.13
N LYS A 15 -8.98 2.19 -1.05
CA LYS A 15 -7.55 2.33 -0.75
C LYS A 15 -6.92 0.99 -0.38
N TRP A 16 -5.85 0.64 -1.08
CA TRP A 16 -5.03 -0.53 -0.78
C TRP A 16 -3.71 -0.09 -0.16
N TYR A 17 -3.20 -0.93 0.73
CA TYR A 17 -1.90 -0.76 1.32
C TYR A 17 -1.12 -2.07 1.24
N LEU A 18 0.19 -1.98 1.01
CA LEU A 18 1.09 -3.11 1.13
C LEU A 18 1.78 -3.01 2.48
N VAL A 19 1.65 -4.05 3.31
CA VAL A 19 2.38 -4.16 4.58
C VAL A 19 3.53 -5.14 4.40
N THR A 20 4.76 -4.69 4.60
CA THR A 20 5.97 -5.52 4.52
C THR A 20 6.24 -6.24 5.85
N ASP A 21 7.17 -7.19 5.84
CA ASP A 21 7.64 -7.90 7.04
C ASP A 21 8.28 -6.95 8.07
N ALA A 22 8.84 -5.83 7.62
CA ALA A 22 9.32 -4.74 8.48
C ALA A 22 8.20 -3.99 9.23
N GLY A 23 6.93 -4.30 8.97
CA GLY A 23 5.79 -3.67 9.64
C GLY A 23 5.43 -2.27 9.10
N THR A 24 6.00 -1.85 7.98
CA THR A 24 5.68 -0.57 7.33
C THR A 24 4.55 -0.75 6.33
N LYS A 25 3.57 0.16 6.35
CA LYS A 25 2.52 0.22 5.33
C LYS A 25 2.89 1.20 4.22
N TYR A 26 2.62 0.80 2.98
CA TYR A 26 2.83 1.62 1.79
C TYR A 26 1.51 1.77 1.05
N ALA A 27 1.13 2.98 0.66
CA ALA A 27 -0.12 3.22 -0.05
C ALA A 27 0.01 2.80 -1.52
N LEU A 28 -1.02 2.15 -2.05
CA LEU A 28 -1.16 1.86 -3.48
C LEU A 28 -2.25 2.77 -4.05
N THR A 29 -1.89 3.55 -5.05
CA THR A 29 -2.74 4.60 -5.62
C THR A 29 -3.73 4.10 -6.66
N ASP A 30 -3.37 3.07 -7.44
CA ASP A 30 -4.25 2.48 -8.45
C ASP A 30 -4.14 0.94 -8.51
N THR A 31 -5.17 0.33 -9.10
CA THR A 31 -5.21 -1.05 -9.59
C THR A 31 -4.09 -1.40 -10.57
N GLN A 32 -3.62 -0.45 -11.39
CA GLN A 32 -2.46 -0.67 -12.27
C GLN A 32 -1.18 -0.92 -11.47
N ASP A 33 -0.89 -0.07 -10.47
CA ASP A 33 0.28 -0.24 -9.58
C ASP A 33 0.21 -1.58 -8.84
N ARG A 34 -0.99 -1.93 -8.35
CA ARG A 34 -1.25 -3.23 -7.72
C ARG A 34 -0.99 -4.39 -8.67
N GLY A 35 -1.41 -4.28 -9.93
CA GLY A 35 -1.18 -5.26 -10.98
C GLY A 35 0.29 -5.44 -11.32
N ALA A 36 1.02 -4.34 -11.50
CA ALA A 36 2.46 -4.32 -11.79
C ALA A 36 3.28 -5.01 -10.70
N LEU A 37 2.84 -4.90 -9.43
CA LEU A 37 3.47 -5.57 -8.28
C LEU A 37 3.06 -7.05 -8.12
N GLY A 38 2.23 -7.60 -9.01
CA GLY A 38 1.76 -8.98 -8.98
C GLY A 38 0.55 -9.25 -8.08
N TYR A 39 -0.10 -8.18 -7.56
CA TYR A 39 -1.26 -8.29 -6.67
C TYR A 39 -2.61 -8.07 -7.38
N GLY A 40 -2.65 -8.13 -8.72
CA GLY A 40 -3.85 -7.87 -9.52
C GLY A 40 -5.07 -8.71 -9.08
N ASN A 41 -4.85 -10.00 -8.81
CA ASN A 41 -5.89 -10.95 -8.37
C ASN A 41 -5.80 -11.31 -6.88
N ALA A 42 -4.91 -10.66 -6.12
CA ALA A 42 -4.71 -10.97 -4.72
C ALA A 42 -5.89 -10.44 -3.88
N GLY A 43 -6.47 -11.31 -3.05
CA GLY A 43 -7.48 -10.89 -2.07
C GLY A 43 -6.85 -9.98 -1.02
N ALA A 44 -7.33 -8.74 -0.93
CA ALA A 44 -6.87 -7.81 0.09
C ALA A 44 -7.48 -8.15 1.45
N VAL A 45 -6.65 -8.21 2.50
CA VAL A 45 -7.14 -8.45 3.86
C VAL A 45 -7.75 -7.16 4.40
N PRO A 46 -9.04 -7.16 4.80
CA PRO A 46 -9.68 -5.97 5.36
C PRO A 46 -9.16 -5.71 6.77
N LEU A 47 -8.53 -4.56 7.01
CA LEU A 47 -8.10 -4.11 8.33
C LEU A 47 -8.88 -2.87 8.78
N PRO A 48 -9.17 -2.73 10.10
CA PRO A 48 -9.73 -1.51 10.65
C PRO A 48 -8.78 -0.32 10.46
N PRO A 49 -9.28 0.89 10.12
CA PRO A 49 -8.46 2.09 9.99
C PRO A 49 -7.59 2.41 11.23
N PRO A 50 -8.06 2.23 12.48
CA PRO A 50 -7.23 2.44 13.65
C PRO A 50 -6.00 1.52 13.69
N ALA A 51 -6.16 0.25 13.30
CA ALA A 51 -5.06 -0.72 13.26
C ALA A 51 -4.04 -0.36 12.16
N LEU A 52 -4.51 0.07 10.98
CA LEU A 52 -3.64 0.59 9.94
C LEU A 52 -2.88 1.84 10.39
N GLY A 53 -3.51 2.70 11.20
CA GLY A 53 -2.92 3.92 11.76
C GLY A 53 -1.71 3.66 12.67
N LEU A 54 -1.60 2.47 13.27
CA LEU A 54 -0.48 2.11 14.15
C LEU A 54 0.80 1.77 13.38
N LEU A 55 0.68 1.39 12.11
CA LEU A 55 1.84 1.05 11.27
C LEU A 55 2.52 2.31 10.74
N PRO A 56 3.87 2.39 10.73
CA PRO A 56 4.60 3.44 10.04
C PRO A 56 4.15 3.53 8.57
N THR A 57 4.00 4.74 8.05
CA THR A 57 3.61 4.98 6.66
C THR A 57 4.86 5.28 5.84
N GLY A 58 5.16 4.42 4.87
CA GLY A 58 6.19 4.63 3.87
C GLY A 58 5.71 5.50 2.71
N PRO A 59 6.57 5.73 1.70
CA PRO A 59 6.16 6.37 0.45
C PRO A 59 5.02 5.63 -0.24
N ALA A 60 4.30 6.34 -1.12
CA ALA A 60 3.35 5.70 -2.00
C ALA A 60 4.11 4.78 -2.98
N LEU A 61 3.49 3.65 -3.33
CA LEU A 61 3.95 2.76 -4.39
C LEU A 61 3.15 3.12 -5.63
N ASP A 62 3.65 4.12 -6.35
CA ASP A 62 3.12 4.57 -7.62
C ASP A 62 4.25 4.65 -8.65
N GLU A 63 3.88 4.45 -9.91
CA GLU A 63 4.82 4.40 -11.02
C GLU A 63 5.59 5.72 -11.21
N ALA A 64 4.96 6.86 -10.93
CA ALA A 64 5.57 8.18 -11.11
C ALA A 64 6.68 8.44 -10.08
N ASP A 65 6.48 8.07 -8.83
CA ASP A 65 7.50 8.10 -7.78
C ASP A 65 8.63 7.11 -8.05
N ALA A 66 8.31 5.92 -8.60
CA ALA A 66 9.32 4.92 -8.94
C ALA A 66 10.31 5.38 -10.04
N GLN A 67 9.88 6.29 -10.93
CA GLN A 67 10.74 6.87 -11.96
C GLN A 67 11.69 7.96 -11.42
N LYS A 68 11.49 8.43 -10.18
CA LYS A 68 12.34 9.47 -9.61
C LYS A 68 13.74 8.90 -9.33
N PRO A 69 14.81 9.66 -9.61
CA PRO A 69 16.15 9.26 -9.25
C PRO A 69 16.25 8.99 -7.76
N VAL A 70 16.72 7.79 -7.39
CA VAL A 70 17.08 7.50 -6.01
C VAL A 70 18.32 8.32 -5.68
N ALA A 71 18.18 9.31 -4.81
CA ALA A 71 19.34 10.00 -4.25
C ALA A 71 20.14 8.97 -3.43
N LEU A 72 21.28 8.53 -3.95
CA LEU A 72 22.20 7.68 -3.20
C LEU A 72 22.68 8.48 -1.97
N PRO A 73 22.48 7.99 -0.74
CA PRO A 73 23.03 8.65 0.43
C PRO A 73 24.55 8.45 0.43
N GLY A 74 25.30 9.47 0.03
CA GLY A 74 26.76 9.54 0.10
C GLY A 74 27.45 9.67 -1.25
N GLY A 75 27.84 10.91 -1.60
CA GLY A 75 28.89 11.22 -2.56
C GLY A 75 30.08 11.81 -1.83
#